data_AF-A0A1M6BXP3-F1
#
_entry.id   AF-A0A1M6BXP3-F1
#
_cell.length_a   1.000
_cell.length_b   1.000
_cell.length_c   1.000
_cell.angle_alpha   90.00
_cell.angle_beta   90.00
_cell.angle_gamma   90.00
#
_symmetry.space_group_name_H-M   'P 1'
#
loop_
_entity.id
_entity.type
_entity.pdbx_description
1 polymer ?
#
loop_
_entity_poly.entity_id
_entity_poly.type
_entity_poly.pdbx_seq_one_letter_code
_entity_poly.pdbx_strand_id
1 'polypeptide(L)'
;MKIYIYIFFFCLKLTAQTTSIPDQNFEQALINLGIDSDQTINGQVLTSDISGVINLDLKNILLNDLTGIEDFDSLKILNISDTGLGYTLDLSQVGSLEELYMNSGGDSTTILVGEIILTNNPNLQVIQAIDAWSLNKINLKGSDTQLNNLSVNVQKYGEESDSSVCFEVTNSVNAQNQQGIYSTWSISGSSNFSENCNLSLKTTNKIEAALYPNPVQNNFQVKTLEEIEHVSVFSIIGNEVANFGLQNTYDISQLPAGVYFVKIQNNRGQSIKRVVKR
;
A
#
# COMPACT_ATOMS: atom_id res chain seq x y z
N MET A 1 27.57 -56.81 -45.40
CA MET A 1 26.37 -56.08 -44.94
C MET A 1 26.84 -54.74 -44.40
N LYS A 2 26.56 -53.63 -45.11
CA LYS A 2 26.98 -52.28 -44.67
C LYS A 2 25.89 -51.72 -43.75
N ILE A 3 26.22 -51.50 -42.49
CA ILE A 3 25.35 -50.83 -41.52
C ILE A 3 25.59 -49.33 -41.63
N TYR A 4 24.55 -48.59 -42.00
CA TYR A 4 24.54 -47.13 -41.99
C TYR A 4 23.91 -46.68 -40.67
N ILE A 5 24.72 -46.13 -39.77
CA ILE A 5 24.24 -45.50 -38.54
C ILE A 5 23.88 -44.05 -38.89
N TYR A 6 22.58 -43.78 -38.97
CA TYR A 6 22.05 -42.42 -39.04
C TYR A 6 21.99 -41.85 -37.62
N ILE A 7 22.97 -41.02 -37.27
CA ILE A 7 22.91 -40.20 -36.05
C ILE A 7 21.96 -39.04 -36.34
N PHE A 8 20.74 -39.14 -35.83
CA PHE A 8 19.76 -38.06 -35.87
C PHE A 8 20.15 -37.03 -34.82
N PHE A 9 20.83 -35.95 -35.24
CA PHE A 9 21.20 -34.83 -34.38
C PHE A 9 19.95 -34.00 -34.09
N PHE A 10 19.20 -34.39 -33.06
CA PHE A 10 18.05 -33.63 -32.58
C PHE A 10 18.59 -32.36 -31.89
N CYS A 11 18.56 -31.24 -32.60
CA CYS A 11 18.97 -29.94 -32.07
C CYS A 11 17.89 -29.44 -31.10
N LEU A 12 18.04 -29.76 -29.80
CA LEU A 12 17.24 -29.15 -28.74
C LEU A 12 17.57 -27.66 -28.70
N LYS A 13 16.59 -26.81 -29.03
CA LYS A 13 16.70 -25.37 -28.77
C LYS A 13 16.56 -25.16 -27.26
N LEU A 14 17.68 -25.02 -26.57
CA LEU A 14 17.70 -24.52 -25.20
C LEU A 14 17.57 -23.00 -25.28
N THR A 15 16.39 -22.47 -24.94
CA THR A 15 16.24 -21.05 -24.66
C THR A 15 16.58 -20.84 -23.19
N ALA A 16 17.44 -19.88 -22.89
CA ALA A 16 17.64 -19.48 -21.50
C ALA A 16 16.32 -18.94 -20.94
N GLN A 17 16.01 -19.31 -19.69
CA GLN A 17 14.84 -18.80 -19.01
C GLN A 17 15.10 -17.33 -18.62
N THR A 18 14.11 -16.48 -18.86
CA THR A 18 14.15 -15.07 -18.48
C THR A 18 13.04 -14.77 -17.48
N THR A 19 13.32 -13.80 -16.62
CA THR A 19 12.38 -13.19 -15.69
C THR A 19 12.01 -11.81 -16.24
N SER A 20 10.72 -11.47 -16.23
CA SER A 20 10.28 -10.16 -16.70
C SER A 20 10.58 -9.08 -15.67
N ILE A 21 11.22 -7.99 -16.09
CA ILE A 21 11.54 -6.81 -15.29
C ILE A 21 11.00 -5.57 -16.05
N PRO A 22 9.68 -5.33 -16.04
CA PRO A 22 9.06 -4.31 -16.91
C PRO A 22 9.44 -2.86 -16.52
N ASP A 23 9.82 -2.61 -15.27
CA ASP A 23 10.32 -1.31 -14.84
C ASP A 23 11.76 -1.12 -15.32
N GLN A 24 11.95 -0.22 -16.28
CA GLN A 24 13.27 0.08 -16.85
C GLN A 24 14.27 0.62 -15.83
N ASN A 25 13.82 1.30 -14.77
CA ASN A 25 14.72 1.76 -13.71
C ASN A 25 15.13 0.60 -12.80
N PHE A 26 14.26 -0.39 -12.60
CA PHE A 26 14.63 -1.62 -11.90
C PHE A 26 15.66 -2.41 -12.71
N GLU A 27 15.40 -2.65 -14.00
CA GLU A 27 16.34 -3.33 -14.89
C GLU A 27 17.69 -2.59 -14.98
N GLN A 28 17.65 -1.26 -15.14
CA GLN A 28 18.85 -0.42 -15.14
C GLN A 28 19.63 -0.52 -13.82
N ALA A 29 18.94 -0.68 -12.67
CA ALA A 29 19.58 -0.92 -11.39
C ALA A 29 20.31 -2.26 -11.38
N LEU A 30 19.71 -3.33 -11.91
CA LEU A 30 20.34 -4.65 -12.03
C LEU A 30 21.59 -4.60 -12.92
N ILE A 31 21.54 -3.86 -14.04
CA ILE A 31 22.71 -3.64 -14.90
C ILE A 31 23.82 -2.91 -14.13
N ASN A 32 23.47 -1.83 -13.40
CA ASN A 32 24.44 -1.05 -12.63
C ASN A 32 25.09 -1.85 -11.49
N LEU A 33 24.36 -2.81 -10.92
CA LEU A 33 24.86 -3.75 -9.92
C LEU A 33 25.68 -4.90 -10.54
N GLY A 34 25.74 -5.00 -11.87
CA GLY A 34 26.43 -6.07 -12.58
C GLY A 34 25.71 -7.42 -12.48
N ILE A 35 24.42 -7.41 -12.18
CA ILE A 35 23.57 -8.61 -12.10
C ILE A 35 23.11 -8.99 -13.50
N ASP A 36 22.51 -8.06 -14.23
CA ASP A 36 22.03 -8.30 -15.59
C ASP A 36 23.20 -8.37 -16.58
N SER A 37 23.51 -9.60 -17.01
CA SER A 37 24.73 -9.90 -17.75
C SER A 37 24.72 -9.41 -19.20
N ASP A 38 23.54 -9.18 -19.78
CA ASP A 38 23.42 -8.72 -21.16
C ASP A 38 23.59 -7.19 -21.29
N GLN A 39 23.47 -6.46 -20.17
CA GLN A 39 23.64 -5.00 -20.06
C GLN A 39 22.69 -4.20 -20.97
N THR A 40 21.52 -4.76 -21.29
CA THR A 40 20.52 -4.12 -22.14
C THR A 40 19.21 -3.94 -21.42
N ILE A 41 18.65 -2.72 -21.47
CA ILE A 41 17.29 -2.47 -20.98
C ILE A 41 16.31 -3.03 -22.01
N ASN A 42 15.81 -4.24 -21.78
CA ASN A 42 14.94 -4.97 -22.68
C ASN A 42 13.66 -5.53 -22.01
N GLY A 43 13.44 -5.22 -20.74
CA GLY A 43 12.29 -5.61 -19.93
C GLY A 43 12.40 -7.01 -19.31
N GLN A 44 13.60 -7.58 -19.27
CA GLN A 44 13.83 -8.93 -18.73
C GLN A 44 15.29 -9.14 -18.32
N VAL A 45 15.51 -10.12 -17.46
CA VAL A 45 16.85 -10.58 -17.07
C VAL A 45 16.94 -12.10 -17.21
N LEU A 46 18.11 -12.67 -17.43
CA LEU A 46 18.27 -14.12 -17.34
C LEU A 46 17.96 -14.57 -15.89
N THR A 47 17.09 -15.56 -15.72
CA THR A 47 16.75 -16.05 -14.36
C THR A 47 17.98 -16.59 -13.64
N SER A 48 18.97 -17.11 -14.38
CA SER A 48 20.26 -17.53 -13.82
C SER A 48 21.05 -16.38 -13.18
N ASP A 49 20.91 -15.16 -13.70
CA ASP A 49 21.66 -14.00 -13.22
C ASP A 49 21.16 -13.54 -11.84
N ILE A 50 19.86 -13.69 -11.58
CA ILE A 50 19.21 -13.27 -10.33
C ILE A 50 19.08 -14.40 -9.29
N SER A 51 19.03 -15.67 -9.71
CA SER A 51 18.77 -16.83 -8.83
C SER A 51 19.75 -16.96 -7.64
N GLY A 52 20.99 -16.49 -7.81
CA GLY A 52 22.04 -16.52 -6.78
C GLY A 52 22.24 -15.22 -6.00
N VAL A 53 21.44 -14.18 -6.28
CA VAL A 53 21.57 -12.88 -5.62
C VAL A 53 21.04 -12.97 -4.20
N ILE A 54 21.93 -12.76 -3.22
CA ILE A 54 21.60 -12.84 -1.78
C ILE A 54 21.19 -11.47 -1.21
N ASN A 55 21.82 -10.40 -1.70
CA ASN A 55 21.60 -9.03 -1.26
C ASN A 55 21.31 -8.17 -2.48
N LEU A 56 20.17 -7.48 -2.45
CA LEU A 56 19.76 -6.53 -3.48
C LEU A 56 19.58 -5.14 -2.85
N ASP A 57 20.50 -4.24 -3.19
CA ASP A 57 20.48 -2.84 -2.74
C ASP A 57 19.98 -1.93 -3.86
N LEU A 58 18.73 -1.48 -3.74
CA LEU A 58 18.06 -0.58 -4.66
C LEU A 58 17.94 0.84 -4.08
N LYS A 59 18.73 1.17 -3.06
CA LYS A 59 18.61 2.44 -2.35
C LYS A 59 18.75 3.67 -3.28
N ASN A 60 17.93 4.69 -3.06
CA ASN A 60 17.92 5.96 -3.82
C ASN A 60 17.55 5.81 -5.31
N ILE A 61 16.80 4.77 -5.67
CA ILE A 61 16.37 4.52 -7.05
C ILE A 61 14.89 4.84 -7.20
N LEU A 62 14.54 5.68 -8.18
CA LEU A 62 13.14 5.96 -8.52
C LEU A 62 12.53 4.76 -9.26
N LEU A 63 11.89 3.87 -8.50
CA LEU A 63 11.19 2.68 -9.02
C LEU A 63 9.68 2.90 -8.97
N ASN A 64 8.96 2.40 -9.96
CA ASN A 64 7.50 2.36 -9.96
C ASN A 64 6.98 0.95 -9.66
N ASP A 65 7.73 -0.08 -10.04
CA ASP A 65 7.34 -1.47 -9.93
C ASP A 65 8.54 -2.38 -9.63
N LEU A 66 8.32 -3.42 -8.82
CA LEU A 66 9.29 -4.47 -8.48
C LEU A 66 8.92 -5.83 -9.10
N THR A 67 7.98 -5.89 -10.04
CA THR A 67 7.66 -7.11 -10.80
C THR A 67 8.94 -7.84 -11.24
N GLY A 68 8.99 -9.14 -10.95
CA GLY A 68 10.14 -10.02 -11.19
C GLY A 68 11.03 -10.22 -9.96
N ILE A 69 10.83 -9.46 -8.87
CA ILE A 69 11.53 -9.68 -7.59
C ILE A 69 11.22 -11.07 -6.98
N GLU A 70 10.06 -11.64 -7.31
CA GLU A 70 9.64 -12.98 -6.88
C GLU A 70 10.52 -14.12 -7.40
N ASP A 71 11.27 -13.91 -8.49
CA ASP A 71 12.15 -14.92 -9.09
C ASP A 71 13.57 -14.89 -8.49
N PHE A 72 13.84 -14.03 -7.50
CA PHE A 72 15.12 -13.99 -6.79
C PHE A 72 15.19 -15.07 -5.69
N ASP A 73 15.37 -16.34 -6.09
CA ASP A 73 15.32 -17.53 -5.23
C ASP A 73 16.18 -17.47 -3.95
N SER A 74 17.33 -16.78 -4.01
CA SER A 74 18.30 -16.70 -2.90
C SER A 74 18.24 -15.39 -2.11
N LEU A 75 17.31 -14.48 -2.41
CA LEU A 75 17.30 -13.13 -1.86
C LEU A 75 16.97 -13.14 -0.37
N LYS A 76 17.92 -12.70 0.45
CA LYS A 76 17.80 -12.61 1.91
C LYS A 76 17.70 -11.17 2.39
N ILE A 77 18.38 -10.25 1.73
CA ILE A 77 18.47 -8.85 2.15
C ILE A 77 17.97 -7.98 1.01
N LEU A 78 16.90 -7.23 1.25
CA LEU A 78 16.35 -6.26 0.31
C LEU A 78 16.41 -4.87 0.92
N ASN A 79 17.15 -3.97 0.28
CA ASN A 79 17.19 -2.56 0.65
C ASN A 79 16.54 -1.70 -0.43
N ILE A 80 15.38 -1.15 -0.11
CA ILE A 80 14.59 -0.23 -0.94
C ILE A 80 14.46 1.14 -0.28
N SER A 81 15.39 1.50 0.61
CA SER A 81 15.40 2.81 1.25
C SER A 81 15.45 3.91 0.18
N ASP A 82 14.67 4.99 0.36
CA ASP A 82 14.61 6.09 -0.59
C ASP A 82 14.28 5.63 -2.03
N THR A 83 13.52 4.53 -2.19
CA THR A 83 12.98 4.13 -3.50
C THR A 83 11.61 4.75 -3.70
N GLY A 84 11.37 5.38 -4.85
CA GLY A 84 10.10 6.06 -5.15
C GLY A 84 8.88 5.15 -5.37
N LEU A 85 8.82 4.00 -4.68
CA LEU A 85 7.75 3.01 -4.77
C LEU A 85 6.46 3.49 -4.12
N GLY A 86 5.31 3.09 -4.69
CA GLY A 86 3.99 3.57 -4.29
C GLY A 86 3.03 2.49 -3.77
N TYR A 87 2.17 2.91 -2.84
CA TYR A 87 0.94 2.24 -2.36
C TYR A 87 1.09 0.90 -1.65
N THR A 88 1.46 -0.17 -2.35
CA THR A 88 1.48 -1.54 -1.80
C THR A 88 2.72 -2.27 -2.29
N LEU A 89 3.48 -2.83 -1.36
CA LEU A 89 4.66 -3.65 -1.62
C LEU A 89 4.35 -5.08 -1.25
N ASP A 90 4.15 -5.96 -2.24
CA ASP A 90 3.93 -7.38 -2.01
C ASP A 90 5.24 -8.17 -2.14
N LEU A 91 5.67 -8.77 -1.03
CA LEU A 91 6.85 -9.60 -0.95
C LEU A 91 6.50 -11.03 -0.52
N SER A 92 5.22 -11.42 -0.55
CA SER A 92 4.75 -12.74 -0.13
C SER A 92 5.34 -13.90 -0.94
N GLN A 93 5.84 -13.64 -2.15
CA GLN A 93 6.51 -14.65 -2.98
C GLN A 93 8.02 -14.71 -2.75
N VAL A 94 8.62 -13.79 -1.99
CA VAL A 94 10.05 -13.77 -1.66
C VAL A 94 10.30 -14.52 -0.34
N GLY A 95 10.04 -15.82 -0.34
CA GLY A 95 10.06 -16.66 0.88
C GLY A 95 11.43 -16.79 1.57
N SER A 96 12.51 -16.49 0.86
CA SER A 96 13.89 -16.48 1.36
C SER A 96 14.26 -15.22 2.16
N LEU A 97 13.42 -14.18 2.17
CA LEU A 97 13.74 -12.89 2.75
C LEU A 97 13.95 -12.97 4.27
N GLU A 98 15.08 -12.43 4.74
CA GLU A 98 15.48 -12.33 6.15
C GLU A 98 15.46 -10.87 6.64
N GLU A 99 15.82 -9.91 5.78
CA GLU A 99 15.95 -8.50 6.14
C GLU A 99 15.36 -7.57 5.08
N LEU A 100 14.51 -6.64 5.53
CA LEU A 100 13.91 -5.59 4.71
C LEU A 100 14.27 -4.20 5.26
N TYR A 101 14.87 -3.36 4.41
CA TYR A 101 15.19 -1.97 4.73
C TYR A 101 14.46 -1.02 3.77
N MET A 102 13.72 -0.07 4.32
CA MET A 102 12.90 0.88 3.55
C MET A 102 12.84 2.27 4.22
N ASN A 103 13.99 2.73 4.71
CA ASN A 103 14.09 4.03 5.36
C ASN A 103 13.84 5.17 4.36
N SER A 104 13.41 6.34 4.85
CA SER A 104 13.19 7.53 4.02
C SER A 104 13.88 8.75 4.62
N GLY A 105 14.82 9.34 3.88
CA GLY A 105 15.61 10.51 4.25
C GLY A 105 15.02 11.85 3.80
N GLY A 106 13.84 11.88 3.19
CA GLY A 106 13.05 13.10 2.96
C GLY A 106 13.47 14.04 1.82
N ASP A 107 14.67 13.90 1.23
CA ASP A 107 15.26 15.01 0.47
C ASP A 107 15.32 14.86 -1.06
N SER A 108 14.90 13.74 -1.68
CA SER A 108 14.82 13.65 -3.16
C SER A 108 13.92 12.56 -3.75
N THR A 109 13.77 11.43 -3.05
CA THR A 109 13.00 10.26 -3.48
C THR A 109 12.25 9.73 -2.27
N THR A 110 10.92 9.79 -2.29
CA THR A 110 10.09 9.44 -1.13
C THR A 110 9.44 8.10 -1.34
N ILE A 111 9.55 7.23 -0.36
CA ILE A 111 8.79 5.98 -0.33
C ILE A 111 7.32 6.26 0.05
N LEU A 112 6.41 5.91 -0.84
CA LEU A 112 4.96 6.11 -0.69
C LEU A 112 4.23 4.79 -0.41
N VAL A 113 4.96 3.74 -0.06
CA VAL A 113 4.41 2.44 0.35
C VAL A 113 3.55 2.61 1.60
N GLY A 114 2.26 2.36 1.47
CA GLY A 114 1.28 2.40 2.56
C GLY A 114 1.09 1.05 3.24
N GLU A 115 1.21 -0.04 2.47
CA GLU A 115 1.07 -1.42 2.94
C GLU A 115 2.24 -2.28 2.47
N ILE A 116 2.76 -3.12 3.36
CA ILE A 116 3.70 -4.20 3.03
C ILE A 116 3.01 -5.54 3.25
N ILE A 117 3.06 -6.44 2.27
CA ILE A 117 2.51 -7.79 2.37
C ILE A 117 3.67 -8.78 2.52
N LEU A 118 3.75 -9.42 3.69
CA LEU A 118 4.79 -10.35 4.09
C LEU A 118 4.19 -11.67 4.61
N THR A 119 3.10 -12.14 4.01
CA THR A 119 2.27 -13.24 4.52
C THR A 119 2.92 -14.62 4.38
N ASN A 120 4.04 -14.75 3.64
CA ASN A 120 4.73 -16.01 3.40
C ASN A 120 6.27 -15.82 3.40
N ASN A 121 6.77 -15.16 4.44
CA ASN A 121 8.19 -14.87 4.62
C ASN A 121 8.69 -15.45 5.96
N PRO A 122 8.79 -16.79 6.10
CA PRO A 122 9.01 -17.44 7.39
C PRO A 122 10.41 -17.22 7.99
N ASN A 123 11.34 -16.65 7.22
CA ASN A 123 12.72 -16.43 7.63
C ASN A 123 13.01 -14.98 8.09
N LEU A 124 12.00 -14.10 8.11
CA LEU A 124 12.18 -12.69 8.47
C LEU A 124 12.73 -12.52 9.89
N GLN A 125 13.76 -11.69 9.98
CA GLN A 125 14.45 -11.31 11.21
C GLN A 125 14.45 -9.80 11.40
N VAL A 126 14.50 -9.01 10.32
CA VAL A 126 14.59 -7.55 10.39
C VAL A 126 13.60 -6.88 9.43
N ILE A 127 12.83 -5.93 9.97
CA ILE A 127 12.06 -4.95 9.18
C ILE A 127 12.43 -3.56 9.69
N GLN A 128 13.05 -2.74 8.85
CA GLN A 128 13.43 -1.38 9.18
C GLN A 128 12.81 -0.38 8.21
N ALA A 129 11.91 0.45 8.71
CA ALA A 129 11.14 1.45 7.96
C ALA A 129 11.15 2.79 8.71
N ILE A 130 12.34 3.36 8.92
CA ILE A 130 12.49 4.65 9.61
C ILE A 130 12.01 5.77 8.68
N ASP A 131 11.18 6.67 9.21
CA ASP A 131 10.62 7.81 8.49
C ASP A 131 9.85 7.44 7.22
N ALA A 132 9.38 6.19 7.12
CA ALA A 132 8.43 5.75 6.10
C ALA A 132 7.03 6.29 6.41
N TRP A 133 6.82 7.59 6.20
CA TRP A 133 5.63 8.33 6.66
C TRP A 133 4.30 7.76 6.15
N SER A 134 4.28 7.28 4.90
CA SER A 134 3.10 6.71 4.25
C SER A 134 2.71 5.34 4.81
N LEU A 135 3.67 4.62 5.42
CA LEU A 135 3.48 3.27 5.93
C LEU A 135 2.45 3.28 7.07
N ASN A 136 1.37 2.54 6.86
CA ASN A 136 0.27 2.40 7.81
C ASN A 136 -0.05 0.95 8.13
N LYS A 137 0.39 -0.01 7.29
CA LYS A 137 0.11 -1.43 7.47
C LYS A 137 1.31 -2.30 7.13
N ILE A 138 1.59 -3.28 7.99
CA ILE A 138 2.48 -4.41 7.71
C ILE A 138 1.67 -5.68 7.92
N ASN A 139 1.51 -6.47 6.87
CA ASN A 139 0.77 -7.72 6.91
C ASN A 139 1.71 -8.91 7.08
N LEU A 140 1.74 -9.47 8.28
CA LEU A 140 2.52 -10.66 8.64
C LEU A 140 1.62 -11.87 8.89
N LYS A 141 0.32 -11.79 8.55
CA LYS A 141 -0.64 -12.84 8.90
C LYS A 141 -0.28 -14.15 8.21
N GLY A 142 -0.05 -15.18 9.01
CA GLY A 142 0.39 -16.50 8.58
C GLY A 142 1.88 -16.71 8.80
N SER A 143 2.71 -15.82 8.26
CA SER A 143 4.17 -15.87 8.42
C SER A 143 4.59 -15.64 9.87
N ASP A 144 3.91 -14.75 10.59
CA ASP A 144 4.14 -14.40 11.99
C ASP A 144 4.17 -15.61 12.93
N THR A 145 3.51 -16.71 12.57
CA THR A 145 3.50 -17.95 13.35
C THR A 145 4.84 -18.68 13.40
N GLN A 146 5.82 -18.28 12.58
CA GLN A 146 7.14 -18.91 12.45
C GLN A 146 8.31 -17.96 12.77
N LEU A 147 8.06 -16.65 12.90
CA LEU A 147 9.09 -15.63 13.08
C LEU A 147 9.58 -15.59 14.53
N ASN A 148 10.79 -16.09 14.78
CA ASN A 148 11.44 -15.99 16.08
C ASN A 148 12.45 -14.84 16.06
N ASN A 149 12.51 -14.07 17.15
CA ASN A 149 13.44 -12.94 17.30
C ASN A 149 13.29 -11.84 16.25
N LEU A 150 12.07 -11.61 15.74
CA LEU A 150 11.80 -10.55 14.78
C LEU A 150 12.08 -9.16 15.39
N SER A 151 12.94 -8.39 14.75
CA SER A 151 13.24 -7.00 15.08
C SER A 151 12.55 -6.08 14.07
N VAL A 152 11.68 -5.19 14.56
CA VAL A 152 10.98 -4.22 13.73
C VAL A 152 11.25 -2.81 14.24
N ASN A 153 11.65 -1.92 13.35
CA ASN A 153 11.77 -0.49 13.64
C ASN A 153 10.99 0.33 12.61
N VAL A 154 9.89 0.95 13.06
CA VAL A 154 8.98 1.79 12.27
C VAL A 154 8.89 3.22 12.83
N GLN A 155 9.98 3.71 13.44
CA GLN A 155 10.03 5.05 14.01
C GLN A 155 9.81 6.13 12.94
N LYS A 156 9.02 7.16 13.31
CA LYS A 156 8.78 8.37 12.51
C LYS A 156 9.15 9.58 13.37
N TYR A 157 10.12 10.38 12.94
CA TYR A 157 10.64 11.51 13.69
C TYR A 157 10.01 12.83 13.22
N GLY A 158 9.23 13.51 14.06
CA GLY A 158 8.63 14.81 13.74
C GLY A 158 7.39 15.15 14.59
N GLU A 159 6.84 16.36 14.40
CA GLU A 159 5.74 16.90 15.24
C GLU A 159 4.38 16.16 15.05
N GLU A 160 4.20 15.40 13.97
CA GLU A 160 3.01 14.56 13.69
C GLU A 160 3.29 13.05 13.85
N SER A 161 4.02 12.66 14.89
CA SER A 161 4.45 11.27 15.14
C SER A 161 3.34 10.28 15.56
N ASP A 162 2.06 10.68 15.51
CA ASP A 162 0.91 9.88 15.98
C ASP A 162 0.37 8.88 14.93
N SER A 163 1.04 8.74 13.78
CA SER A 163 0.66 7.74 12.79
C SER A 163 1.18 6.35 13.17
N SER A 164 0.40 5.64 13.99
CA SER A 164 0.68 4.24 14.33
C SER A 164 0.60 3.32 13.11
N VAL A 165 1.53 2.37 13.01
CA VAL A 165 1.53 1.30 11.99
C VAL A 165 0.74 0.10 12.51
N CYS A 166 -0.23 -0.38 11.73
CA CYS A 166 -0.99 -1.58 12.05
C CYS A 166 -0.24 -2.84 11.58
N PHE A 167 0.04 -3.73 12.51
CA PHE A 167 0.60 -5.05 12.27
C PHE A 167 -0.56 -6.06 12.17
N GLU A 168 -0.83 -6.52 10.95
CA GLU A 168 -1.82 -7.56 10.71
C GLU A 168 -1.19 -8.91 11.00
N VAL A 169 -1.67 -9.60 12.05
CA VAL A 169 -1.08 -10.83 12.60
C VAL A 169 -2.15 -11.92 12.74
N THR A 170 -1.73 -13.16 12.93
CA THR A 170 -2.61 -14.31 13.10
C THR A 170 -3.35 -14.30 14.44
N ASN A 171 -2.72 -13.80 15.51
CA ASN A 171 -3.34 -13.70 16.83
C ASN A 171 -2.95 -12.37 17.50
N SER A 172 -3.82 -11.37 17.38
CA SER A 172 -3.54 -10.01 17.87
C SER A 172 -3.48 -9.94 19.40
N VAL A 173 -4.22 -10.81 20.11
CA VAL A 173 -4.22 -10.86 21.57
C VAL A 173 -2.85 -11.30 22.10
N ASN A 174 -2.28 -12.35 21.52
CA ASN A 174 -0.96 -12.82 21.89
C ASN A 174 0.12 -11.81 21.51
N ALA A 175 0.02 -11.19 20.33
CA ALA A 175 0.97 -10.17 19.90
C ALA A 175 0.96 -8.95 20.83
N GLN A 176 -0.24 -8.43 21.16
CA GLN A 176 -0.42 -7.29 22.06
C GLN A 176 0.09 -7.58 23.48
N ASN A 177 -0.08 -8.81 23.96
CA ASN A 177 0.36 -9.24 25.29
C ASN A 177 1.78 -9.83 25.31
N GLN A 178 2.51 -9.81 24.17
CA GLN A 178 3.85 -10.39 24.02
C GLN A 178 3.92 -11.86 24.50
N GLN A 179 2.96 -12.68 24.07
CA GLN A 179 2.84 -14.09 24.45
C GLN A 179 3.22 -15.03 23.30
N GLY A 180 3.68 -16.24 23.63
CA GLY A 180 4.06 -17.24 22.63
C GLY A 180 5.22 -16.75 21.77
N ILE A 181 5.11 -16.90 20.45
CA ILE A 181 6.19 -16.53 19.53
C ILE A 181 6.52 -15.02 19.57
N TYR A 182 5.50 -14.18 19.77
CA TYR A 182 5.64 -12.71 19.82
C TYR A 182 6.42 -12.22 21.05
N SER A 183 6.64 -13.06 22.07
CA SER A 183 7.49 -12.72 23.23
C SER A 183 8.96 -12.51 22.86
N THR A 184 9.37 -13.02 21.69
CA THR A 184 10.72 -12.86 21.15
C THR A 184 10.87 -11.63 20.27
N TRP A 185 9.77 -10.93 19.95
CA TRP A 185 9.81 -9.80 19.02
C TRP A 185 10.25 -8.53 19.72
N SER A 186 10.98 -7.69 19.00
CA SER A 186 11.36 -6.35 19.43
C SER A 186 10.78 -5.34 18.44
N ILE A 187 9.77 -4.57 18.86
CA ILE A 187 9.15 -3.53 18.01
C ILE A 187 9.46 -2.15 18.56
N SER A 188 10.01 -1.29 17.72
CA SER A 188 10.29 0.12 17.99
C SER A 188 9.43 1.02 17.09
N GLY A 189 8.83 2.06 17.66
CA GLY A 189 7.91 2.97 16.96
C GLY A 189 6.45 2.74 17.35
N SER A 190 5.59 3.69 16.97
CA SER A 190 4.15 3.61 17.26
C SER A 190 3.51 2.50 16.44
N SER A 191 2.96 1.49 17.12
CA SER A 191 2.43 0.27 16.48
C SER A 191 1.21 -0.27 17.21
N ASN A 192 0.33 -0.96 16.49
CA ASN A 192 -0.81 -1.69 17.02
C ASN A 192 -0.94 -3.05 16.32
N PHE A 193 -1.40 -4.08 17.03
CA PHE A 193 -1.65 -5.39 16.42
C PHE A 193 -3.14 -5.61 16.17
N SER A 194 -3.48 -6.20 15.02
CA SER A 194 -4.86 -6.61 14.69
C SER A 194 -4.86 -7.89 13.88
N GLU A 195 -5.92 -8.68 13.96
CA GLU A 195 -6.14 -9.81 13.03
C GLU A 195 -6.71 -9.34 11.68
N ASN A 196 -7.18 -8.10 11.65
CA ASN A 196 -7.68 -7.42 10.49
C ASN A 196 -7.38 -5.92 10.61
N CYS A 197 -6.37 -5.46 9.89
CA CYS A 197 -5.97 -4.05 9.81
C CYS A 197 -6.87 -3.25 8.85
N ASN A 198 -8.07 -3.74 8.52
CA ASN A 198 -9.13 -2.90 7.97
C ASN A 198 -9.26 -1.67 8.87
N LEU A 199 -8.74 -0.54 8.39
CA LEU A 199 -8.89 0.72 9.07
C LEU A 199 -10.39 0.92 9.34
N SER A 200 -10.76 0.96 10.63
CA SER A 200 -11.68 2.00 11.04
C SER A 200 -11.09 3.28 10.47
N LEU A 201 -11.78 3.86 9.49
CA LEU A 201 -11.43 5.11 8.85
C LEU A 201 -10.84 6.03 9.93
N LYS A 202 -9.58 6.43 9.77
CA LYS A 202 -9.13 7.72 10.31
C LYS A 202 -10.28 8.66 9.99
N THR A 203 -10.94 9.18 11.02
CA THR A 203 -12.02 10.14 10.90
C THR A 203 -11.46 11.33 10.14
N THR A 204 -11.53 11.30 8.81
CA THR A 204 -11.75 12.51 8.04
C THR A 204 -12.90 13.17 8.78
N ASN A 205 -12.74 14.42 9.20
CA ASN A 205 -13.73 15.18 9.97
C ASN A 205 -15.05 15.19 9.20
N LYS A 206 -15.82 14.13 9.37
CA LYS A 206 -17.03 13.87 8.63
C LYS A 206 -18.07 14.61 9.42
N ILE A 207 -18.55 15.71 8.86
CA ILE A 207 -19.65 16.45 9.45
C ILE A 207 -20.83 15.47 9.62
N GLU A 208 -21.18 15.15 10.86
CA GLU A 208 -22.35 14.34 11.16
C GLU A 208 -23.61 15.17 10.98
N ALA A 209 -24.09 15.21 9.74
CA ALA A 209 -25.29 15.94 9.37
C ALA A 209 -26.45 15.00 9.01
N ALA A 210 -27.68 15.46 9.24
CA ALA A 210 -28.89 14.85 8.75
C ALA A 210 -29.80 15.91 8.13
N LEU A 211 -30.53 15.54 7.07
CA LEU A 211 -31.40 16.45 6.33
C LEU A 211 -32.86 16.23 6.70
N TYR A 212 -33.59 17.30 6.99
CA TYR A 212 -35.00 17.24 7.37
C TYR A 212 -35.83 18.36 6.71
N PRO A 213 -37.06 18.09 6.26
CA PRO A 213 -37.64 16.76 6.11
C PRO A 213 -36.99 16.00 4.94
N ASN A 214 -36.98 14.67 5.03
CA ASN A 214 -36.60 13.80 3.92
C ASN A 214 -37.58 12.62 3.89
N PRO A 215 -38.50 12.52 2.91
CA PRO A 215 -38.59 13.33 1.68
C PRO A 215 -38.98 14.80 1.88
N VAL A 216 -38.53 15.67 0.97
CA VAL A 216 -38.72 17.13 0.98
C VAL A 216 -39.67 17.57 -0.15
N GLN A 217 -40.44 18.64 0.07
CA GLN A 217 -41.22 19.29 -0.99
C GLN A 217 -40.50 20.53 -1.52
N ASN A 218 -40.41 21.59 -0.70
CA ASN A 218 -39.86 22.87 -1.13
C ASN A 218 -38.48 23.15 -0.54
N ASN A 219 -38.29 22.94 0.76
CA ASN A 219 -37.05 23.28 1.46
C ASN A 219 -36.66 22.23 2.50
N PHE A 220 -35.36 22.11 2.77
CA PHE A 220 -34.81 21.25 3.81
C PHE A 220 -33.92 22.03 4.77
N GLN A 221 -33.65 21.43 5.93
CA GLN A 221 -32.76 21.91 6.98
C GLN A 221 -31.65 20.89 7.20
N VAL A 222 -30.49 21.39 7.64
CA VAL A 222 -29.35 20.55 8.03
C VAL A 222 -29.26 20.52 9.54
N LYS A 223 -29.41 19.34 10.14
CA LYS A 223 -29.18 19.10 11.57
C LYS A 223 -27.76 18.55 11.75
N THR A 224 -26.89 19.31 12.40
CA THR A 224 -25.48 18.97 12.68
C THR A 224 -25.06 19.62 14.00
N LEU A 225 -24.03 19.08 14.65
CA LEU A 225 -23.38 19.69 15.83
C LEU A 225 -22.21 20.61 15.43
N GLU A 226 -21.75 20.50 14.19
CA GLU A 226 -20.62 21.27 13.64
C GLU A 226 -21.10 22.51 12.87
N GLU A 227 -20.29 23.57 12.87
CA GLU A 227 -20.53 24.76 12.05
C GLU A 227 -20.49 24.43 10.55
N ILE A 228 -21.36 25.08 9.76
CA ILE A 228 -21.47 24.92 8.30
C ILE A 228 -21.07 26.23 7.64
N GLU A 229 -20.27 26.16 6.57
CA GLU A 229 -19.95 27.32 5.73
C GLU A 229 -20.72 27.27 4.40
N HIS A 230 -20.75 26.09 3.76
CA HIS A 230 -21.30 25.91 2.43
C HIS A 230 -22.19 24.67 2.30
N VAL A 231 -23.26 24.81 1.52
CA VAL A 231 -24.16 23.72 1.14
C VAL A 231 -24.39 23.75 -0.36
N SER A 232 -23.97 22.69 -1.05
CA SER A 232 -24.21 22.50 -2.49
C SER A 232 -25.12 21.31 -2.74
N VAL A 233 -26.00 21.41 -3.72
CA VAL A 233 -26.93 20.35 -4.13
C VAL A 233 -26.54 19.85 -5.51
N PHE A 234 -26.40 18.54 -5.64
CA PHE A 234 -25.99 17.86 -6.86
C PHE A 234 -27.09 16.92 -7.36
N SER A 235 -27.23 16.83 -8.68
CA SER A 235 -28.02 15.79 -9.34
C SER A 235 -27.35 14.41 -9.23
N ILE A 236 -28.07 13.34 -9.58
CA ILE A 236 -27.53 11.96 -9.58
C ILE A 236 -26.36 11.75 -10.55
N ILE A 237 -26.20 12.62 -11.56
CA ILE A 237 -25.10 12.57 -12.54
C ILE A 237 -23.93 13.48 -12.15
N GLY A 238 -23.98 14.12 -10.97
CA GLY A 238 -22.88 14.92 -10.43
C GLY A 238 -22.89 16.41 -10.80
N ASN A 239 -23.87 16.89 -11.57
CA ASN A 239 -24.00 18.33 -11.85
C ASN A 239 -24.48 19.09 -10.62
N GLU A 240 -23.83 20.20 -10.28
CA GLU A 240 -24.28 21.15 -9.25
C GLU A 240 -25.53 21.90 -9.74
N VAL A 241 -26.61 21.81 -8.97
CA VAL A 241 -27.93 22.39 -9.32
C VAL A 241 -28.36 23.50 -8.36
N ALA A 242 -27.70 23.62 -7.20
CA ALA A 242 -27.87 24.75 -6.29
C ALA A 242 -26.65 24.90 -5.38
N ASN A 243 -26.36 26.13 -4.95
CA ASN A 243 -25.29 26.46 -4.01
C ASN A 243 -25.79 27.52 -3.02
N PHE A 244 -25.51 27.31 -1.75
CA PHE A 244 -25.97 28.14 -0.65
C PHE A 244 -24.84 28.40 0.35
N GLY A 245 -24.83 29.61 0.92
CA GLY A 245 -24.10 29.91 2.15
C GLY A 245 -24.86 29.44 3.41
N LEU A 246 -24.45 29.90 4.59
CA LEU A 246 -25.10 29.59 5.86
C LEU A 246 -26.55 30.11 5.90
N GLN A 247 -27.52 29.20 6.06
CA GLN A 247 -28.95 29.49 6.13
C GLN A 247 -29.65 28.51 7.09
N ASN A 248 -30.79 28.93 7.67
CA ASN A 248 -31.62 28.06 8.51
C ASN A 248 -32.42 27.02 7.69
N THR A 249 -32.71 27.34 6.43
CA THR A 249 -33.51 26.52 5.52
C THR A 249 -32.99 26.71 4.09
N TYR A 250 -32.88 25.63 3.33
CA TYR A 250 -32.37 25.60 1.97
C TYR A 250 -33.52 25.31 0.99
N ASP A 251 -33.88 26.30 0.17
CA ASP A 251 -34.98 26.21 -0.78
C ASP A 251 -34.54 25.56 -2.10
N ILE A 252 -35.18 24.44 -2.43
CA ILE A 252 -34.98 23.70 -3.68
C ILE A 252 -36.28 23.59 -4.48
N SER A 253 -37.28 24.44 -4.23
CA SER A 253 -38.62 24.44 -4.86
C SER A 253 -38.57 24.41 -6.39
N GLN A 254 -37.55 25.03 -6.99
CA GLN A 254 -37.36 25.10 -8.45
C GLN A 254 -36.86 23.80 -9.08
N LEU A 255 -36.36 22.84 -8.29
CA LEU A 255 -35.85 21.58 -8.81
C LEU A 255 -37.00 20.60 -9.15
N PRO A 256 -36.89 19.76 -10.19
CA PRO A 256 -37.86 18.68 -10.42
C PRO A 256 -37.94 17.68 -9.25
N ALA A 257 -39.02 16.91 -9.19
CA ALA A 257 -39.08 15.76 -8.28
C ALA A 257 -38.00 14.74 -8.64
N GLY A 258 -37.28 14.22 -7.65
CA GLY A 258 -36.12 13.38 -7.90
C GLY A 258 -35.20 13.20 -6.69
N VAL A 259 -34.10 12.48 -6.92
CA VAL A 259 -33.06 12.25 -5.91
C VAL A 259 -31.93 13.25 -6.11
N TYR A 260 -31.49 13.87 -5.02
CA TYR A 260 -30.37 14.81 -5.01
C TYR A 260 -29.38 14.46 -3.91
N PHE A 261 -28.13 14.87 -4.09
CA PHE A 261 -27.07 14.74 -3.10
C PHE A 261 -26.69 16.12 -2.59
N VAL A 262 -26.85 16.35 -1.29
CA VAL A 262 -26.48 17.59 -0.63
C VAL A 262 -25.09 17.41 -0.02
N LYS A 263 -24.13 18.19 -0.48
CA LYS A 263 -22.79 18.30 0.07
C LYS A 263 -22.77 19.46 1.08
N ILE A 264 -22.35 19.17 2.29
CA ILE A 264 -22.26 20.10 3.42
C ILE A 264 -20.78 20.22 3.76
N GLN A 265 -20.25 21.45 3.84
CA GLN A 265 -18.82 21.69 4.02
C GLN A 265 -18.58 22.76 5.08
N ASN A 266 -17.44 22.62 5.77
CA ASN A 266 -16.81 23.66 6.58
C ASN A 266 -15.29 23.62 6.36
N ASN A 267 -14.56 24.52 7.01
CA ASN A 267 -13.10 24.58 6.98
C ASN A 267 -12.37 23.30 7.44
N ARG A 268 -13.06 22.39 8.15
CA ARG A 268 -12.47 21.16 8.72
C ARG A 268 -12.83 19.88 7.95
N GLY A 269 -13.88 19.88 7.12
CA GLY A 269 -14.32 18.69 6.40
C GLY A 269 -15.62 18.82 5.60
N GLN A 270 -16.14 17.68 5.15
CA GLN A 270 -17.33 17.61 4.29
C GLN A 270 -18.21 16.39 4.57
N SER A 271 -19.51 16.48 4.25
CA SER A 271 -20.49 15.40 4.37
C SER A 271 -21.45 15.42 3.20
N ILE A 272 -21.79 14.24 2.66
CA ILE A 272 -22.75 14.11 1.57
C ILE A 272 -23.97 13.35 2.09
N LYS A 273 -25.16 13.91 1.86
CA LYS A 273 -26.44 13.33 2.28
C LYS A 273 -27.42 13.29 1.13
N ARG A 274 -28.11 12.16 0.99
CA ARG A 274 -29.15 11.98 -0.02
C ARG A 274 -30.46 12.63 0.45
N VAL A 275 -31.08 13.44 -0.40
CA VAL A 275 -32.43 13.98 -0.19
C VAL A 275 -33.35 13.56 -1.34
N VAL A 276 -34.59 13.22 -1.01
CA VAL A 276 -35.62 12.84 -1.99
C VAL A 276 -36.63 13.96 -2.09
N LYS A 277 -36.69 14.64 -3.24
CA LYS A 277 -37.70 15.66 -3.51
C LYS A 277 -38.95 15.04 -4.12
N ARG A 278 -40.12 15.38 -3.56
CA ARG A 278 -41.45 14.97 -4.04
C ARG A 278 -42.21 16.15 -4.61
#